data_AF-A0A401T1N7-F1
#
_entry.id   AF-A0A401T1N7-F1
#
_cell.length_a   1.000
_cell.length_b   1.000
_cell.length_c   1.000
_cell.angle_alpha   90.00
_cell.angle_beta   90.00
_cell.angle_gamma   90.00
#
_symmetry.space_group_name_H-M   'P 1'
#
loop_
_entity.id
_entity.type
_entity.pdbx_description
1 polymer ?
#
loop_
_entity_poly.entity_id
_entity_poly.type
_entity_poly.pdbx_seq_one_letter_code
_entity_poly.pdbx_strand_id
1 'polypeptide(L)'
;MGNTERQERLKENAGTENTQHQDRIKECAGAGNTEHQERINESTGTGNTEHQDRINESTGMGNTEHQERVKERAGMRNIQHQERTKESTGMRNTEQRDRIKVSAGPENTEHQERIKERAGTGNTEHQEGIKESTGMEKTEHQERIKESAGTGNTEQQERIMESAGMGNTDHQEVIKESAGMENTPHREKM
;
A
#
# COMPACT_ATOMS: atom_id res chain seq x y z
N MET A 1 21.59 12.45 -20.50
CA MET A 1 20.54 11.43 -20.44
C MET A 1 20.77 10.48 -21.60
N GLY A 2 20.99 9.20 -21.32
CA GLY A 2 20.96 8.16 -22.34
C GLY A 2 19.53 7.67 -22.49
N ASN A 3 19.04 7.57 -23.74
CA ASN A 3 17.82 6.84 -24.05
C ASN A 3 18.22 5.48 -24.61
N THR A 4 17.74 4.42 -23.98
CA THR A 4 18.04 3.04 -24.41
C THR A 4 16.74 2.34 -24.73
N GLU A 5 16.66 1.63 -25.85
CA GLU A 5 15.45 0.90 -26.21
C GLU A 5 15.25 -0.32 -25.30
N ARG A 6 16.32 -1.11 -25.12
CA ARG A 6 16.26 -2.37 -24.37
C ARG A 6 17.53 -2.65 -23.58
N GLN A 7 17.37 -3.11 -22.35
CA GLN A 7 18.43 -3.62 -21.49
C GLN A 7 18.09 -5.02 -21.01
N GLU A 8 19.01 -5.96 -21.18
CA GLU A 8 18.81 -7.35 -20.79
C GLU A 8 19.92 -7.84 -19.87
N ARG A 9 19.54 -8.57 -18.82
CA ARG A 9 20.44 -9.36 -17.96
C ARG A 9 21.61 -8.55 -17.38
N LEU A 10 21.34 -7.30 -17.01
CA LEU A 10 22.34 -6.44 -16.40
C LEU A 10 22.64 -6.86 -14.96
N LYS A 11 23.93 -6.80 -14.61
CA LYS A 11 24.36 -6.91 -13.22
C LYS A 11 24.12 -5.60 -12.47
N GLU A 12 24.43 -4.49 -13.11
CA GLU A 12 24.32 -3.16 -12.51
C GLU A 12 23.88 -2.20 -13.61
N ASN A 13 22.93 -1.33 -13.30
CA ASN A 13 22.66 -0.13 -14.06
C ASN A 13 22.64 1.07 -13.12
N ALA A 14 23.42 2.11 -13.42
CA ALA A 14 23.55 3.27 -12.58
C ALA A 14 23.55 4.57 -13.39
N GLY A 15 22.84 5.59 -12.90
CA GLY A 15 22.90 6.95 -13.47
C GLY A 15 21.53 7.52 -13.80
N THR A 16 21.49 8.33 -14.86
CA THR A 16 20.25 8.96 -15.36
C THR A 16 19.89 8.47 -16.74
N GLU A 17 18.93 7.55 -16.81
CA GLU A 17 18.57 6.84 -18.03
C GLU A 17 17.06 6.72 -18.20
N ASN A 18 16.60 6.82 -19.45
CA ASN A 18 15.25 6.41 -19.83
C ASN A 18 15.36 5.15 -20.68
N THR A 19 14.61 4.11 -20.31
CA THR A 19 14.63 2.84 -21.03
C THR A 19 13.22 2.43 -21.42
N GLN A 20 12.99 1.86 -22.60
CA GLN A 20 11.65 1.27 -22.87
C GLN A 20 11.51 -0.06 -22.15
N HIS A 21 12.46 -0.98 -22.32
CA HIS A 21 12.39 -2.32 -21.72
C HIS A 21 13.61 -2.68 -20.87
N GLN A 22 13.38 -3.15 -19.65
CA GLN A 22 14.40 -3.74 -18.78
C GLN A 22 14.03 -5.16 -18.35
N ASP A 23 14.83 -6.12 -18.80
CA ASP A 23 14.64 -7.54 -18.49
C ASP A 23 15.75 -8.04 -17.55
N ARG A 24 15.36 -8.43 -16.34
CA ARG A 24 16.23 -9.07 -15.33
C ARG A 24 17.46 -8.23 -14.98
N ILE A 25 17.25 -7.18 -14.21
CA ILE A 25 18.32 -6.39 -13.60
C ILE A 25 18.58 -6.90 -12.19
N LYS A 26 19.85 -7.08 -11.81
CA LYS A 26 20.17 -7.33 -10.40
C LYS A 26 20.08 -6.05 -9.59
N GLU A 27 20.88 -5.05 -9.92
CA GLU A 27 20.92 -3.77 -9.20
C GLU A 27 20.69 -2.61 -10.16
N CYS A 28 19.77 -1.72 -9.79
CA CYS A 28 19.49 -0.46 -10.50
C CYS A 28 19.58 0.70 -9.50
N ALA A 29 20.36 1.72 -9.81
CA ALA A 29 20.54 2.89 -8.96
C ALA A 29 20.46 4.21 -9.74
N GLY A 30 19.75 5.19 -9.21
CA GLY A 30 19.76 6.56 -9.74
C GLY A 30 18.40 7.06 -10.17
N ALA A 31 18.36 7.82 -11.25
CA ALA A 31 17.17 8.52 -11.70
C ALA A 31 16.71 8.04 -13.08
N GLY A 32 15.44 7.69 -13.29
CA GLY A 32 15.04 7.26 -14.63
C GLY A 32 13.57 6.98 -14.82
N ASN A 33 13.16 6.95 -16.08
CA ASN A 33 11.84 6.49 -16.48
C ASN A 33 11.97 5.14 -17.21
N THR A 34 11.04 4.23 -16.97
CA THR A 34 10.98 2.97 -17.72
C THR A 34 9.56 2.61 -18.11
N GLU A 35 9.34 2.22 -19.36
CA GLU A 35 8.02 1.79 -19.82
C GLU A 35 7.69 0.41 -19.20
N HIS A 36 8.59 -0.56 -19.35
CA HIS A 36 8.40 -1.92 -18.86
C HIS A 36 9.61 -2.46 -18.12
N GLN A 37 9.39 -2.97 -16.91
CA GLN A 37 10.37 -3.65 -16.09
C GLN A 37 9.85 -5.02 -15.60
N GLU A 38 10.39 -6.12 -16.13
CA GLU A 38 9.94 -7.46 -15.74
C GLU A 38 10.44 -7.87 -14.35
N ARG A 39 11.76 -7.76 -14.13
CA ARG A 39 12.38 -8.30 -12.91
C ARG A 39 13.57 -7.49 -12.47
N ILE A 40 13.45 -6.91 -11.28
CA ILE A 40 14.55 -6.27 -10.58
C ILE A 40 14.76 -6.96 -9.23
N ASN A 41 16.00 -7.25 -8.86
CA ASN A 41 16.28 -7.66 -7.48
C ASN A 41 16.28 -6.43 -6.59
N GLU A 42 17.12 -5.43 -6.87
CA GLU A 42 17.28 -4.24 -6.06
C GLU A 42 17.17 -2.98 -6.92
N SER A 43 16.29 -2.06 -6.54
CA SER A 43 16.19 -0.72 -7.12
C SER A 43 16.32 0.34 -6.04
N THR A 44 17.18 1.33 -6.29
CA THR A 44 17.37 2.48 -5.41
C THR A 44 17.31 3.78 -6.22
N GLY A 45 16.67 4.81 -5.67
CA GLY A 45 16.69 6.15 -6.26
C GLY A 45 15.30 6.68 -6.61
N THR A 46 15.21 7.42 -7.72
CA THR A 46 14.00 8.16 -8.10
C THR A 46 13.55 7.81 -9.51
N GLY A 47 12.30 7.42 -9.72
CA GLY A 47 11.90 7.12 -11.09
C GLY A 47 10.41 6.91 -11.30
N ASN A 48 10.01 6.90 -12.57
CA ASN A 48 8.67 6.54 -12.98
C ASN A 48 8.71 5.24 -13.78
N THR A 49 7.75 4.37 -13.54
CA THR A 49 7.61 3.13 -14.30
C THR A 49 6.15 2.94 -14.72
N GLU A 50 5.88 2.69 -15.99
CA GLU A 50 4.50 2.39 -16.42
C GLU A 50 4.13 0.99 -15.94
N HIS A 51 4.92 -0.03 -16.29
CA HIS A 51 4.64 -1.41 -15.90
C HIS A 51 5.82 -2.08 -15.19
N GLN A 52 5.56 -2.61 -14.00
CA GLN A 52 6.53 -3.33 -13.18
C GLN A 52 5.98 -4.68 -12.68
N ASP A 53 6.48 -5.79 -13.21
CA ASP A 53 5.98 -7.12 -12.83
C ASP A 53 6.55 -7.56 -11.48
N ARG A 54 7.87 -7.56 -11.32
CA ARG A 54 8.49 -8.04 -10.07
C ARG A 54 9.68 -7.22 -9.63
N ILE A 55 9.61 -6.78 -8.38
CA ILE A 55 10.76 -6.26 -7.65
C ILE A 55 10.91 -6.99 -6.32
N ASN A 56 12.13 -7.38 -5.96
CA ASN A 56 12.38 -7.91 -4.62
C ASN A 56 12.47 -6.73 -3.63
N GLU A 57 13.38 -5.79 -3.87
CA GLU A 57 13.65 -4.69 -2.96
C GLU A 57 13.65 -3.36 -3.73
N SER A 58 12.91 -2.39 -3.20
CA SER A 58 12.76 -1.07 -3.80
C SER A 58 12.88 0.01 -2.74
N THR A 59 13.84 0.91 -2.89
CA THR A 59 14.02 2.05 -1.99
C THR A 59 14.03 3.36 -2.76
N GLY A 60 13.54 4.42 -2.13
CA GLY A 60 13.55 5.77 -2.69
C GLY A 60 12.17 6.26 -3.10
N MET A 61 12.13 7.11 -4.12
CA MET A 61 10.92 7.81 -4.54
C MET A 61 10.47 7.37 -5.92
N GLY A 62 9.18 7.37 -6.21
CA GLY A 62 8.75 7.17 -7.58
C GLY A 62 7.27 6.94 -7.79
N ASN A 63 6.88 7.03 -9.04
CA ASN A 63 5.52 6.75 -9.47
C ASN A 63 5.49 5.44 -10.27
N THR A 64 4.44 4.66 -10.11
CA THR A 64 4.24 3.45 -10.91
C THR A 64 2.79 3.35 -11.35
N GLU A 65 2.52 3.15 -12.64
CA GLU A 65 1.14 2.97 -13.12
C GLU A 65 0.63 1.60 -12.69
N HIS A 66 1.33 0.54 -13.08
CA HIS A 66 0.97 -0.84 -12.79
C HIS A 66 2.12 -1.60 -12.12
N GLN A 67 1.85 -2.14 -10.95
CA GLN A 67 2.80 -2.91 -10.17
C GLN A 67 2.19 -4.24 -9.73
N GLU A 68 2.63 -5.36 -10.31
CA GLU A 68 2.13 -6.67 -9.88
C GLU A 68 2.69 -7.04 -8.50
N ARG A 69 4.02 -7.19 -8.37
CA ARG A 69 4.63 -7.78 -7.16
C ARG A 69 5.86 -7.07 -6.64
N VAL A 70 5.77 -6.76 -5.36
CA VAL A 70 6.86 -6.20 -4.55
C VAL A 70 7.04 -7.10 -3.33
N LYS A 71 8.27 -7.56 -3.05
CA LYS A 71 8.52 -8.18 -1.75
C LYS A 71 8.67 -7.11 -0.68
N GLU A 72 9.64 -6.23 -0.83
CA GLU A 72 9.99 -5.21 0.16
C GLU A 72 10.11 -3.86 -0.53
N ARG A 73 9.55 -2.84 0.13
CA ARG A 73 9.61 -1.48 -0.38
C ARG A 73 9.64 -0.48 0.75
N ALA A 74 10.54 0.49 0.61
CA ALA A 74 10.70 1.62 1.50
C ALA A 74 10.72 2.95 0.72
N GLY A 75 10.28 4.03 1.35
CA GLY A 75 10.35 5.38 0.80
C GLY A 75 8.98 5.95 0.40
N MET A 76 8.96 6.85 -0.58
CA MET A 76 7.76 7.59 -0.98
C MET A 76 7.27 7.11 -2.34
N ARG A 77 6.03 6.62 -2.44
CA ARG A 77 5.49 6.08 -3.71
C ARG A 77 4.09 6.58 -4.01
N ASN A 78 3.85 6.90 -5.28
CA ASN A 78 2.50 6.98 -5.83
C ASN A 78 2.30 5.81 -6.80
N ILE A 79 1.20 5.09 -6.66
CA ILE A 79 0.94 3.90 -7.49
C ILE A 79 -0.51 3.96 -7.95
N GLN A 80 -0.81 3.73 -9.23
CA GLN A 80 -2.22 3.61 -9.63
C GLN A 80 -2.76 2.23 -9.27
N HIS A 81 -2.10 1.16 -9.73
CA HIS A 81 -2.54 -0.21 -9.47
C HIS A 81 -1.43 -1.06 -8.85
N GLN A 82 -1.72 -1.63 -7.69
CA GLN A 82 -0.79 -2.48 -6.93
C GLN A 82 -1.43 -3.80 -6.53
N GLU A 83 -1.09 -4.91 -7.20
CA GLU A 83 -1.71 -6.19 -6.85
C GLU A 83 -1.18 -6.75 -5.52
N ARG A 84 0.15 -6.87 -5.37
CA ARG A 84 0.73 -7.59 -4.23
C ARG A 84 1.99 -6.94 -3.68
N THR A 85 1.94 -6.65 -2.39
CA THR A 85 3.11 -6.28 -1.59
C THR A 85 3.25 -7.23 -0.40
N LYS A 86 4.46 -7.75 -0.12
CA LYS A 86 4.67 -8.44 1.16
C LYS A 86 4.88 -7.42 2.28
N GLU A 87 5.86 -6.55 2.14
CA GLU A 87 6.24 -5.59 3.16
C GLU A 87 6.45 -4.20 2.57
N SER A 88 6.03 -3.22 3.36
CA SER A 88 5.76 -1.89 2.89
C SER A 88 6.05 -0.91 4.02
N THR A 89 7.03 -0.03 3.83
CA THR A 89 7.34 1.05 4.76
C THR A 89 7.42 2.40 4.04
N GLY A 90 7.09 3.46 4.77
CA GLY A 90 7.18 4.84 4.26
C GLY A 90 5.85 5.39 3.76
N MET A 91 5.90 6.52 3.06
CA MET A 91 4.71 7.27 2.65
C MET A 91 4.17 6.75 1.32
N ARG A 92 2.86 6.47 1.23
CA ARG A 92 2.23 6.01 -0.01
C ARG A 92 0.92 6.70 -0.32
N ASN A 93 0.71 6.93 -1.60
CA ASN A 93 -0.61 7.13 -2.17
C ASN A 93 -0.84 6.01 -3.19
N THR A 94 -1.99 5.34 -3.13
CA THR A 94 -2.33 4.29 -4.08
C THR A 94 -3.80 4.39 -4.48
N GLU A 95 -4.12 4.35 -5.78
CA GLU A 95 -5.53 4.37 -6.20
C GLU A 95 -6.15 2.99 -5.90
N GLN A 96 -5.58 1.92 -6.45
CA GLN A 96 -6.10 0.56 -6.26
C GLN A 96 -5.03 -0.39 -5.74
N ARG A 97 -5.38 -1.14 -4.70
CA ARG A 97 -4.46 -2.06 -4.04
C ARG A 97 -5.14 -3.33 -3.56
N ASP A 98 -4.74 -4.49 -4.11
CA ASP A 98 -5.41 -5.73 -3.75
C ASP A 98 -4.88 -6.28 -2.42
N ARG A 99 -3.59 -6.63 -2.34
CA ARG A 99 -3.07 -7.43 -1.23
C ARG A 99 -1.77 -6.92 -0.64
N ILE A 100 -1.81 -6.69 0.67
CA ILE A 100 -0.63 -6.41 1.49
C ILE A 100 -0.56 -7.42 2.63
N LYS A 101 0.66 -7.90 2.95
CA LYS A 101 0.85 -8.58 4.24
C LYS A 101 1.10 -7.55 5.35
N VAL A 102 2.14 -6.75 5.23
CA VAL A 102 2.51 -5.76 6.25
C VAL A 102 2.65 -4.38 5.59
N SER A 103 1.97 -3.37 6.12
CA SER A 103 2.15 -1.95 5.77
C SER A 103 2.44 -1.14 7.02
N ALA A 104 3.46 -0.29 6.96
CA ALA A 104 3.85 0.61 8.04
C ALA A 104 4.12 2.03 7.54
N GLY A 105 3.55 3.01 8.24
CA GLY A 105 3.73 4.43 7.95
C GLY A 105 2.49 5.10 7.34
N PRO A 106 2.63 6.34 6.85
CA PRO A 106 1.52 7.10 6.29
C PRO A 106 1.06 6.53 4.94
N GLU A 107 -0.24 6.27 4.81
CA GLU A 107 -0.81 5.69 3.60
C GLU A 107 -2.18 6.30 3.27
N ASN A 108 -2.35 6.78 2.04
CA ASN A 108 -3.65 7.11 1.47
C ASN A 108 -4.00 6.10 0.39
N THR A 109 -5.20 5.54 0.41
CA THR A 109 -5.64 4.58 -0.61
C THR A 109 -7.11 4.78 -0.98
N GLU A 110 -7.45 4.81 -2.26
CA GLU A 110 -8.86 4.93 -2.68
C GLU A 110 -9.56 3.57 -2.47
N HIS A 111 -9.02 2.51 -3.07
CA HIS A 111 -9.56 1.16 -2.94
C HIS A 111 -8.51 0.16 -2.45
N GLN A 112 -8.82 -0.49 -1.33
CA GLN A 112 -7.97 -1.51 -0.74
C GLN A 112 -8.79 -2.78 -0.45
N GLU A 113 -8.49 -3.90 -1.13
CA GLU A 113 -9.16 -5.16 -0.81
C GLU A 113 -8.68 -5.68 0.55
N ARG A 114 -7.39 -6.03 0.66
CA ARG A 114 -6.91 -6.84 1.79
C ARG A 114 -5.55 -6.45 2.35
N ILE A 115 -5.55 -6.19 3.65
CA ILE A 115 -4.34 -6.04 4.46
C ILE A 115 -4.36 -7.10 5.58
N LYS A 116 -3.20 -7.70 5.87
CA LYS A 116 -3.08 -8.50 7.11
C LYS A 116 -2.77 -7.59 8.29
N GLU A 117 -1.67 -6.86 8.23
CA GLU A 117 -1.19 -6.02 9.32
C GLU A 117 -0.94 -4.60 8.79
N ARG A 118 -1.57 -3.61 9.44
CA ARG A 118 -1.34 -2.18 9.21
C ARG A 118 -0.87 -1.52 10.49
N ALA A 119 0.15 -0.67 10.38
CA ALA A 119 0.61 0.17 11.48
C ALA A 119 0.88 1.60 11.00
N GLY A 120 0.39 2.60 11.73
CA GLY A 120 0.73 4.00 11.47
C GLY A 120 -0.48 4.88 11.26
N THR A 121 -0.50 5.63 10.15
CA THR A 121 -1.56 6.59 9.85
C THR A 121 -2.13 6.31 8.48
N GLY A 122 -3.44 6.18 8.39
CA GLY A 122 -4.11 5.73 7.19
C GLY A 122 -5.35 6.54 6.85
N ASN A 123 -5.51 6.91 5.58
CA ASN A 123 -6.81 7.26 5.03
C ASN A 123 -7.17 6.27 3.93
N THR A 124 -8.39 5.74 3.98
CA THR A 124 -8.87 4.82 2.94
C THR A 124 -10.32 5.11 2.58
N GLU A 125 -10.66 5.28 1.31
CA GLU A 125 -12.08 5.49 0.93
C GLU A 125 -12.85 4.18 1.06
N HIS A 126 -12.35 3.11 0.44
CA HIS A 126 -12.98 1.79 0.48
C HIS A 126 -12.01 0.69 0.92
N GLN A 127 -12.36 0.00 1.99
CA GLN A 127 -11.57 -1.08 2.56
C GLN A 127 -12.43 -2.34 2.79
N GLU A 128 -12.16 -3.43 2.05
CA GLU A 128 -12.90 -4.68 2.25
C GLU A 128 -12.44 -5.41 3.54
N GLY A 129 -11.12 -5.54 3.75
CA GLY A 129 -10.62 -6.45 4.77
C GLY A 129 -9.28 -6.06 5.40
N ILE A 130 -9.28 -5.85 6.71
CA ILE A 130 -8.06 -5.80 7.52
C ILE A 130 -8.11 -6.89 8.59
N LYS A 131 -7.01 -7.60 8.83
CA LYS A 131 -6.94 -8.48 10.03
C LYS A 131 -6.60 -7.65 11.26
N GLU A 132 -5.46 -6.99 11.25
CA GLU A 132 -4.94 -6.23 12.38
C GLU A 132 -4.57 -4.83 11.91
N SER A 133 -5.10 -3.82 12.59
CA SER A 133 -4.73 -2.42 12.37
C SER A 133 -4.31 -1.77 13.69
N THR A 134 -3.23 -1.00 13.66
CA THR A 134 -2.76 -0.22 14.80
C THR A 134 -2.43 1.21 14.38
N GLY A 135 -2.88 2.20 15.17
CA GLY A 135 -2.55 3.60 14.96
C GLY A 135 -3.76 4.48 14.69
N MET A 136 -3.65 5.39 13.73
CA MET A 136 -4.65 6.42 13.42
C MET A 136 -5.25 6.19 12.03
N GLU A 137 -6.50 5.76 11.96
CA GLU A 137 -7.15 5.39 10.71
C GLU A 137 -8.40 6.24 10.46
N LYS A 138 -8.56 6.71 9.22
CA LYS A 138 -9.82 7.26 8.72
C LYS A 138 -10.29 6.41 7.54
N THR A 139 -11.52 5.92 7.60
CA THR A 139 -12.09 5.11 6.51
C THR A 139 -13.50 5.56 6.17
N GLU A 140 -13.84 5.74 4.90
CA GLU A 140 -15.24 6.07 4.55
C GLU A 140 -16.10 4.80 4.63
N HIS A 141 -15.70 3.74 3.92
CA HIS A 141 -16.39 2.46 3.90
C HIS A 141 -15.47 1.31 4.28
N GLN A 142 -15.83 0.60 5.35
CA GLN A 142 -15.10 -0.57 5.84
C GLN A 142 -16.05 -1.77 5.95
N GLU A 143 -15.82 -2.82 5.15
CA GLU A 143 -16.62 -4.05 5.30
C GLU A 143 -16.17 -4.82 6.55
N ARG A 144 -14.87 -5.15 6.66
CA ARG A 144 -14.39 -6.00 7.74
C ARG A 144 -13.06 -5.60 8.33
N ILE A 145 -13.02 -5.51 9.65
CA ILE A 145 -11.80 -5.52 10.44
C ILE A 145 -11.91 -6.58 11.56
N LYS A 146 -10.85 -7.36 11.78
CA LYS A 146 -10.86 -8.32 12.90
C LYS A 146 -10.47 -7.64 14.20
N GLU A 147 -9.31 -7.01 14.21
CA GLU A 147 -8.70 -6.39 15.37
C GLU A 147 -8.23 -4.99 14.99
N SER A 148 -8.64 -3.99 15.77
CA SER A 148 -8.14 -2.63 15.66
C SER A 148 -7.69 -2.10 17.02
N ALA A 149 -6.58 -1.36 17.03
CA ALA A 149 -6.12 -0.65 18.21
C ALA A 149 -5.68 0.77 17.87
N GLY A 150 -6.07 1.75 18.68
CA GLY A 150 -5.66 3.15 18.53
C GLY A 150 -6.84 4.09 18.32
N THR A 151 -6.73 4.98 17.35
CA THR A 151 -7.77 5.97 17.04
C THR A 151 -8.33 5.72 15.64
N GLY A 152 -9.65 5.57 15.53
CA GLY A 152 -10.33 5.31 14.26
C GLY A 152 -11.53 6.22 14.05
N ASN A 153 -11.70 6.72 12.83
CA ASN A 153 -12.95 7.32 12.37
C ASN A 153 -13.44 6.56 11.15
N THR A 154 -14.67 6.06 11.19
CA THR A 154 -15.27 5.30 10.08
C THR A 154 -16.67 5.81 9.77
N GLU A 155 -16.99 6.15 8.53
CA GLU A 155 -18.37 6.59 8.22
C GLU A 155 -19.33 5.40 8.18
N GLN A 156 -18.95 4.32 7.49
CA GLN A 156 -19.74 3.09 7.39
C GLN A 156 -18.89 1.87 7.69
N GLN A 157 -19.35 1.06 8.65
CA GLN A 157 -18.67 -0.14 9.10
C GLN A 157 -19.65 -1.32 9.16
N GLU A 158 -19.47 -2.33 8.32
CA GLU A 158 -20.31 -3.54 8.42
C GLU A 158 -19.91 -4.38 9.64
N ARG A 159 -18.63 -4.76 9.75
CA ARG A 159 -18.19 -5.67 10.80
C ARG A 159 -16.83 -5.35 11.40
N ILE A 160 -16.83 -5.25 12.73
CA ILE A 160 -15.63 -5.30 13.56
C ILE A 160 -15.77 -6.41 14.61
N MET A 161 -14.72 -7.21 14.82
CA MET A 161 -14.75 -8.23 15.87
C MET A 161 -14.25 -7.69 17.20
N GLU A 162 -13.08 -7.07 17.21
CA GLU A 162 -12.45 -6.53 18.41
C GLU A 162 -11.86 -5.15 18.11
N SER A 163 -12.15 -4.18 18.99
CA SER A 163 -11.58 -2.84 18.94
C SER A 163 -11.04 -2.42 20.31
N ALA A 164 -9.92 -1.70 20.30
CA ALA A 164 -9.36 -1.08 21.49
C ALA A 164 -8.96 0.38 21.22
N GLY A 165 -9.28 1.29 22.14
CA GLY A 165 -8.90 2.70 22.04
C GLY A 165 -10.07 3.65 21.79
N MET A 166 -9.91 4.59 20.86
CA MET A 166 -10.89 5.65 20.56
C MET A 166 -11.47 5.46 19.17
N GLY A 167 -12.78 5.22 19.07
CA GLY A 167 -13.47 5.02 17.80
C GLY A 167 -14.66 5.96 17.65
N ASN A 168 -14.83 6.54 16.46
CA ASN A 168 -16.10 7.13 16.05
C ASN A 168 -16.57 6.42 14.78
N THR A 169 -17.79 5.90 14.80
CA THR A 169 -18.36 5.22 13.65
C THR A 169 -19.80 5.67 13.42
N ASP A 170 -20.07 6.37 12.31
CA ASP A 170 -21.39 6.98 12.10
C ASP A 170 -22.48 5.91 11.92
N HIS A 171 -22.22 4.90 11.08
CA HIS A 171 -23.08 3.75 10.90
C HIS A 171 -22.33 2.43 11.09
N GLN A 172 -22.85 1.58 11.99
CA GLN A 172 -22.25 0.29 12.30
C GLN A 172 -23.30 -0.83 12.39
N GLU A 173 -23.09 -1.92 11.64
CA GLU A 173 -23.98 -3.09 11.74
C GLU A 173 -23.59 -4.01 12.91
N VAL A 174 -22.32 -4.46 12.97
CA VAL A 174 -21.88 -5.46 13.94
C VAL A 174 -20.56 -5.11 14.62
N ILE A 175 -20.60 -5.06 15.95
CA ILE A 175 -19.41 -5.17 16.82
C ILE A 175 -19.62 -6.28 17.85
N LYS A 176 -18.59 -7.11 18.05
CA LYS A 176 -18.63 -8.16 19.10
C LYS A 176 -18.04 -7.65 20.40
N GLU A 177 -16.82 -7.12 20.37
CA GLU A 177 -16.06 -6.73 21.55
C GLU A 177 -15.40 -5.36 21.33
N SER A 178 -15.48 -4.49 22.33
CA SER A 178 -14.94 -3.13 22.31
C SER A 178 -14.37 -2.80 23.68
N ALA A 179 -13.13 -2.33 23.70
CA ALA A 179 -12.40 -1.93 24.89
C ALA A 179 -11.89 -0.50 24.73
N GLY A 180 -12.70 0.49 25.11
CA GLY A 180 -12.31 1.89 24.99
C GLY A 180 -13.51 2.83 24.91
N MET A 181 -13.28 3.98 24.30
CA MET A 181 -14.33 4.97 24.04
C MET A 181 -14.79 4.84 22.60
N GLU A 182 -16.01 4.34 22.40
CA GLU A 182 -16.63 4.19 21.08
C GLU A 182 -17.89 5.04 21.02
N ASN A 183 -18.00 5.84 19.96
CA ASN A 183 -19.20 6.61 19.65
C ASN A 183 -19.82 6.09 18.35
N THR A 184 -21.03 5.54 18.45
CA THR A 184 -21.79 5.03 17.31
C THR A 184 -23.23 5.55 17.38
N PRO A 185 -23.55 6.69 16.75
CA PRO A 185 -24.89 7.26 16.80
C PRO A 185 -25.95 6.34 16.17
N HIS A 186 -25.60 5.58 15.12
CA HIS A 186 -26.51 4.64 14.45
C HIS A 186 -25.93 3.24 14.40
N ARG A 187 -26.37 2.42 15.37
CA ARG A 187 -26.04 1.00 15.48
C ARG A 187 -27.26 0.14 15.20
N GLU A 188 -27.13 -0.78 14.23
CA GLU A 188 -28.16 -1.78 13.99
C GLU A 188 -28.02 -2.93 15.01
N LYS A 189 -29.14 -3.38 15.59
CA LYS A 189 -29.16 -4.52 16.51
C LYS A 189 -29.78 -5.69 15.76
N MET A 190 -28.97 -6.69 15.40
CA MET A 190 -29.47 -8.00 14.96
C MET A 190 -29.93 -8.85 16.14
#